data_AF-A0A9J6NWV0-F1
#
_entry.id   AF-A0A9J6NWV0-F1
#
_cell.length_a   1.000
_cell.length_b   1.000
_cell.length_c   1.000
_cell.angle_alpha   90.00
_cell.angle_beta   90.00
_cell.angle_gamma   90.00
#
_symmetry.space_group_name_H-M   'P 1'
#
loop_
_entity.id
_entity.type
_entity.pdbx_description
1 polymer ?
#
loop_
_entity_poly.entity_id
_entity_poly.type
_entity_poly.pdbx_seq_one_letter_code
_entity_poly.pdbx_strand_id
1 'polypeptide(L)' 'MFINRKIYSKDISSIHFESNETKGTFEAYDSQGNLVKSWNTIAHNLAQFDSMSRNFYNELNDENP' A
#
# COMPACT_ATOMS: atom_id res chain seq x y z
N MET A 1 1.04 12.12 -22.07
CA MET A 1 1.82 10.93 -21.69
C MET A 1 1.66 10.77 -20.19
N PHE A 2 0.74 9.91 -19.74
CA PHE A 2 0.60 9.62 -18.31
C PHE A 2 1.71 8.64 -17.97
N ILE A 3 2.77 9.12 -17.31
CA ILE A 3 3.83 8.26 -16.82
C ILE A 3 3.18 7.42 -15.72
N ASN A 4 2.95 6.13 -15.97
CA ASN A 4 2.57 5.17 -14.93
C ASN A 4 3.71 5.08 -13.92
N ARG A 5 3.73 5.99 -12.96
CA ARG A 5 4.63 5.98 -11.80
C ARG A 5 4.05 5.02 -10.76
N LYS A 6 4.12 3.73 -11.03
CA LYS A 6 4.12 2.72 -9.96
C LYS A 6 5.51 2.78 -9.34
N ILE A 7 5.68 3.52 -8.24
CA ILE A 7 7.03 3.83 -7.73
C ILE A 7 7.43 2.94 -6.55
N TYR A 8 6.48 2.47 -5.73
CA TYR A 8 6.80 1.74 -4.51
C TYR A 8 5.84 0.56 -4.28
N SER A 9 6.42 -0.61 -4.01
CA SER A 9 5.71 -1.78 -3.52
C SER A 9 6.52 -2.47 -2.42
N LYS A 10 5.83 -3.14 -1.50
CA LYS A 10 6.46 -3.90 -0.41
C LYS A 10 5.53 -4.97 0.12
N ASP A 11 6.10 -6.14 0.32
CA ASP A 11 5.43 -7.23 1.02
C ASP A 11 5.72 -7.14 2.53
N ILE A 12 4.67 -7.21 3.34
CA ILE A 12 4.75 -7.37 4.78
C ILE A 12 3.92 -8.60 5.15
N SER A 13 4.58 -9.68 5.57
CA SER A 13 3.95 -10.97 5.84
C SER A 13 3.18 -11.49 4.60
N SER A 14 1.86 -11.62 4.67
CA SER A 14 0.99 -12.09 3.58
C SER A 14 0.25 -10.96 2.85
N ILE A 15 0.62 -9.69 3.12
CA ILE A 15 -0.01 -8.51 2.53
C ILE A 15 0.99 -7.80 1.61
N HIS A 16 0.58 -7.58 0.37
CA HIS A 16 1.31 -6.80 -0.62
C HIS A 16 0.81 -5.36 -0.62
N PHE A 17 1.68 -4.40 -0.35
CA PHE A 17 1.35 -2.98 -0.44
C PHE A 17 1.88 -2.38 -1.73
N GLU A 18 1.08 -1.55 -2.38
CA GLU A 18 1.44 -0.84 -3.60
C GLU A 18 0.94 0.61 -3.54
N SER A 19 1.74 1.55 -4.06
CA SER A 19 1.29 2.92 -4.31
C SER A 19 0.82 3.09 -5.76
N ASN A 20 -0.39 3.61 -5.91
CA ASN A 20 -1.04 3.87 -7.18
C ASN A 20 -1.21 5.37 -7.41
N GLU A 21 -0.19 6.01 -8.00
CA GLU A 21 -0.22 7.45 -8.27
C GLU A 21 -1.30 7.86 -9.27
N THR A 22 -1.70 6.97 -10.18
CA THR A 22 -2.77 7.25 -11.15
C THR A 22 -4.12 7.43 -10.46
N LYS A 23 -4.39 6.64 -9.41
CA LYS A 23 -5.61 6.76 -8.60
C LYS A 23 -5.44 7.70 -7.40
N GLY A 24 -4.21 8.04 -7.02
CA GLY A 24 -3.92 8.74 -5.78
C GLY A 24 -4.13 7.87 -4.54
N THR A 25 -3.90 6.56 -4.64
CA THR A 25 -4.19 5.59 -3.57
C THR A 25 -2.97 4.81 -3.11
N PHE A 26 -3.05 4.33 -1.87
CA PHE A 26 -2.20 3.30 -1.30
C PHE A 26 -3.07 2.06 -1.17
N GLU A 27 -2.67 0.95 -1.78
CA GLU A 27 -3.50 -0.25 -1.92
C GLU A 27 -2.80 -1.42 -1.20
N ALA A 28 -3.57 -2.22 -0.45
CA ALA A 28 -3.12 -3.45 0.20
C ALA A 28 -3.84 -4.64 -0.42
N TYR A 29 -3.08 -5.66 -0.80
CA TYR A 29 -3.58 -6.88 -1.42
C TYR A 29 -3.23 -8.10 -0.57
N ASP A 30 -4.10 -9.09 -0.56
CA ASP A 30 -3.80 -10.38 0.03
C ASP A 30 -2.84 -11.20 -0.86
N SER A 31 -2.36 -12.33 -0.35
CA SER A 31 -1.51 -13.27 -1.08
C SER A 31 -2.12 -13.84 -2.38
N GLN A 32 -3.44 -13.73 -2.58
CA GLN A 32 -4.13 -14.17 -3.79
C GLN A 32 -4.31 -13.03 -4.80
N GLY A 33 -3.89 -11.81 -4.45
CA GLY A 33 -4.02 -10.61 -5.28
C GLY A 33 -5.37 -9.89 -5.14
N ASN A 34 -6.18 -10.23 -4.14
CA ASN A 34 -7.43 -9.52 -3.87
C ASN A 34 -7.14 -8.24 -3.06
N LEU A 35 -7.83 -7.15 -3.39
CA LEU A 35 -7.72 -5.90 -2.63
C LEU A 35 -8.35 -6.08 -1.23
N VAL A 36 -7.53 -5.92 -0.20
CA VAL A 36 -7.96 -5.96 1.21
C VAL A 36 -8.47 -4.60 1.64
N LYS A 37 -7.70 -3.55 1.37
CA LYS A 37 -8.03 -2.16 1.75
C LYS A 37 -7.31 -1.16 0.84
N SER A 38 -7.87 0.04 0.72
CA SER A 38 -7.25 1.15 0.00
C SER A 38 -7.40 2.45 0.77
N TRP A 39 -6.33 3.24 0.84
CA TRP A 39 -6.31 4.57 1.44
C TRP A 39 -6.13 5.63 0.36
N ASN A 40 -6.89 6.73 0.46
CA ASN A 40 -6.79 7.89 -0.45
C ASN A 40 -5.57 8.76 -0.11
N THR A 41 -4.37 8.18 -0.20
CA THR A 41 -3.10 8.83 0.09
C THR A 41 -2.00 8.25 -0.80
N ILE A 42 -0.90 9.00 -0.98
CA ILE A 42 0.26 8.55 -1.75
C ILE A 42 1.55 8.80 -0.95
N ALA A 43 2.54 7.93 -1.17
CA ALA A 43 3.88 8.15 -0.63
C ALA A 43 4.71 8.97 -1.63
N HIS A 44 5.30 10.06 -1.17
CA HIS A 44 6.13 10.95 -1.99
C HIS A 44 7.59 10.46 -2.10
N ASN A 45 8.02 9.54 -1.23
CA ASN A 45 9.34 8.93 -1.25
C ASN A 45 9.33 7.54 -0.60
N LEU A 46 10.40 6.76 -0.82
CA LEU A 46 10.53 5.40 -0.30
C LEU A 46 10.44 5.35 1.24
N ALA A 47 11.03 6.30 1.96
CA ALA A 47 11.01 6.30 3.43
C ALA A 47 9.59 6.51 3.98
N GLN A 48 8.81 7.41 3.36
CA GLN A 48 7.41 7.63 3.68
C GLN A 48 6.59 6.37 3.37
N PHE A 49 6.81 5.73 2.21
CA PHE A 49 6.15 4.48 1.84
C PHE A 49 6.42 3.37 2.86
N ASP A 50 7.68 3.25 3.30
CA ASP A 50 8.12 2.28 4.28
C ASP A 50 7.45 2.49 5.65
N SER A 51 7.27 3.75 6.07
CA SER A 51 6.56 4.07 7.30
C SER A 51 5.05 3.82 7.17
N MET A 52 4.45 4.23 6.05
CA MET A 52 3.02 4.06 5.79
C MET A 52 2.63 2.59 5.73
N SER A 53 3.38 1.76 5.00
CA SER A 53 3.11 0.32 4.90
C SER A 53 3.12 -0.38 6.27
N ARG A 54 4.05 -0.05 7.16
CA ARG A 54 4.06 -0.59 8.53
C ARG A 54 2.87 -0.12 9.37
N ASN A 55 2.53 1.17 9.29
CA ASN A 55 1.38 1.71 10.01
C ASN A 55 0.07 1.07 9.54
N PHE A 56 -0.12 0.95 8.23
CA PHE A 56 -1.30 0.31 7.65
C PHE A 56 -1.34 -1.19 7.91
N TYR A 57 -0.20 -1.88 7.95
CA TYR A 57 -0.16 -3.28 8.36
C TYR A 57 -0.64 -3.46 9.81
N ASN A 58 -0.22 -2.57 10.73
CA ASN A 58 -0.70 -2.62 12.11
C ASN A 58 -2.20 -2.29 12.19
N GLU A 59 -2.67 -1.28 11.47
CA GLU A 59 -4.12 -0.96 11.37
C GLU A 59 -4.94 -2.16 10.92
N LEU A 60 -4.48 -2.90 9.90
CA LEU A 60 -5.15 -4.10 9.41
C LEU A 60 -5.18 -5.25 10.44
N ASN A 61 -4.13 -5.40 11.25
CA ASN A 61 -4.08 -6.43 12.29
C ASN A 61 -4.91 -6.04 13.53
N ASP A 62 -4.97 -4.76 13.88
CA ASP A 62 -5.78 -4.28 15.00
C ASP A 62 -7.28 -4.36 14.69
N GLU A 63 -7.67 -4.26 13.43
CA GLU A 63 -9.06 -4.44 12.96
C GLU A 63 -9.50 -5.92 12.93
N ASN A 64 -8.58 -6.87 13.06
CA ASN A 64 -8.84 -8.32 13.01
C ASN A 64 -7.99 -9.06 14.09
N PRO A 65 -8.38 -8.98 15.38
CA PRO A 65 -7.67 -9.67 16.46
C PRO A 65 -7.71 -11.20 16.37
#